data_AF-A0A0F9IAK3-F1
#
_entry.id   AF-A0A0F9IAK3-F1
#
_cell.length_a   1.000
_cell.length_b   1.000
_cell.length_c   1.000
_cell.angle_alpha   90.00
_cell.angle_beta   90.00
_cell.angle_gamma   90.00
#
_symmetry.space_group_name_H-M   'P 1'
#
loop_
_entity.id
_entity.type
_entity.pdbx_description
1 polymer ?
#
loop_
_entity_poly.entity_id
_entity_poly.type
_entity_poly.pdbx_seq_one_letter_code
_entity_poly.pdbx_strand_id
1 'polypeptide(L)'
;MLFAIPVSAANQGTLSVVIETTPEAAEIGPDSSFVKTSINVVDASGKPVPNIYLKFHLDAPRKNQLISTDFPIVESTRLMTFEGVLPEGNYEFEYIYPIRGRYSFSVEAGMNKSDISFKNKLSFSISENASERVNFIIFIGFLLVLGIVTGVIAGKSRRLTSAAAVMLIAAALLFGASGSDAYAHGHGNVKESHKKPAAADHSDNNFNLSFAMNPGSGRVGEMNTLLFRATDNNGNLIPGTRFALKLWHIEDDKPVFRTTLFAPIGETSFIFQFFDGAEHEVRLEAVNSVGKAGLMKVIEVEGIGPPMGVKVKTTFFLVFVVFIGSLIGLRIQSFRLKEQAA
;
A
#
# COMPACT_ATOMS: atom_id res chain seq x y z
N MET A 1 30.93 -1.67 -5.35
CA MET A 1 29.89 -1.45 -4.34
C MET A 1 29.30 -0.09 -4.63
N LEU A 2 28.06 -0.02 -5.14
CA LEU A 2 27.33 1.25 -5.13
C LEU A 2 26.98 1.52 -3.66
N PHE A 3 27.38 2.68 -3.14
CA PHE A 3 26.90 3.16 -1.86
C PHE A 3 25.41 3.50 -2.04
N ALA A 4 24.53 2.90 -1.22
CA ALA A 4 23.14 3.33 -1.18
C ALA A 4 23.11 4.81 -0.78
N ILE A 5 22.34 5.62 -1.49
CA ILE A 5 22.18 7.03 -1.16
C ILE A 5 21.11 7.13 -0.09
N PRO A 6 21.39 7.77 1.07
CA PRO A 6 20.39 7.93 2.11
C PRO A 6 19.23 8.77 1.59
N VAL A 7 18.02 8.24 1.70
CA VAL A 7 16.80 8.94 1.28
C VAL A 7 16.38 9.95 2.34
N SER A 8 16.69 9.68 3.60
CA SER A 8 16.48 10.61 4.71
C SER A 8 17.48 10.33 5.83
N ALA A 9 18.06 11.39 6.40
CA ALA A 9 18.93 11.30 7.56
C ALA A 9 18.62 12.44 8.53
N ALA A 10 18.68 12.16 9.82
CA ALA A 10 18.64 13.19 10.85
C ALA A 10 19.53 12.83 12.03
N ASN A 11 20.09 13.85 12.66
CA ASN A 11 21.04 13.73 13.75
C ASN A 11 20.45 14.41 15.00
N GLN A 12 20.53 13.76 16.15
CA GLN A 12 20.13 14.33 17.43
C GLN A 12 21.01 13.78 18.55
N GLY A 13 21.83 14.64 19.15
CA GLY A 13 22.82 14.22 20.14
C GLY A 13 23.91 13.35 19.52
N THR A 14 24.15 12.18 20.12
CA THR A 14 25.17 11.21 19.67
C THR A 14 24.63 10.19 18.68
N LEU A 15 23.33 10.19 18.40
CA LEU A 15 22.67 9.24 17.51
C LEU A 15 22.17 9.92 16.24
N SER A 16 22.21 9.17 15.15
CA SER A 16 21.60 9.53 13.88
C SER A 16 20.81 8.35 13.34
N VAL A 17 19.71 8.62 12.64
CA VAL A 17 18.93 7.60 11.95
C VAL A 17 18.98 7.87 10.45
N VAL A 18 19.34 6.83 9.69
CA VAL A 18 19.44 6.85 8.24
C VAL A 18 18.42 5.88 7.66
N ILE A 19 17.62 6.34 6.70
CA ILE A 19 16.66 5.52 5.95
C ILE A 19 17.08 5.44 4.49
N GLU A 20 17.16 4.21 3.99
CA GLU A 20 17.54 3.88 2.62
C GLU A 20 16.49 2.98 1.99
N THR A 21 16.27 3.13 0.68
CA THR A 21 15.41 2.22 -0.09
C THR A 21 16.17 1.64 -1.28
N THR A 22 15.81 0.43 -1.69
CA THR A 22 16.28 -0.18 -2.94
C THR A 22 15.08 -0.80 -3.66
N PRO A 23 14.72 -0.33 -4.87
CA PRO A 23 15.35 0.78 -5.62
C PRO A 23 15.21 2.15 -4.92
N GLU A 24 15.88 3.18 -5.45
CA GLU A 24 15.78 4.54 -4.90
C GLU A 24 14.33 5.04 -4.95
N ALA A 25 13.96 5.94 -4.02
CA ALA A 25 12.56 6.34 -3.85
C ALA A 25 11.89 6.91 -5.12
N ALA A 26 12.68 7.53 -6.02
CA ALA A 26 12.19 8.07 -7.29
C ALA A 26 11.89 6.99 -8.35
N GLU A 27 12.42 5.78 -8.18
CA GLU A 27 12.25 4.65 -9.10
C GLU A 27 11.19 3.66 -8.62
N ILE A 28 10.66 3.84 -7.41
CA ILE A 28 9.61 2.99 -6.85
C ILE A 28 8.32 3.21 -7.66
N GLY A 29 7.85 2.14 -8.30
CA GLY A 29 6.49 2.05 -8.83
C GLY A 29 5.51 1.71 -7.70
N PRO A 30 4.51 2.56 -7.40
CA PRO A 30 3.48 2.24 -6.41
C PRO A 30 2.74 0.95 -6.81
N ASP A 31 2.29 0.20 -5.80
CA ASP A 31 1.54 -1.08 -5.91
C ASP A 31 2.22 -2.23 -6.68
N SER A 32 3.43 -2.01 -7.20
CA SER A 32 4.09 -2.93 -8.13
C SER A 32 5.51 -3.29 -7.72
N SER A 33 6.23 -2.35 -7.10
CA SER A 33 7.62 -2.57 -6.69
C SER A 33 7.70 -3.17 -5.29
N PHE A 34 8.40 -4.30 -5.15
CA PHE A 34 8.73 -4.87 -3.84
C PHE A 34 10.04 -4.25 -3.33
N VAL A 35 9.93 -3.25 -2.46
CA VAL A 35 11.03 -2.34 -2.12
C VAL A 35 11.67 -2.76 -0.81
N LYS A 36 12.99 -2.95 -0.83
CA LYS A 36 13.77 -3.10 0.41
C LYS A 36 13.98 -1.74 1.06
N THR A 37 13.67 -1.63 2.34
CA THR A 37 13.87 -0.43 3.16
C THR A 37 14.72 -0.77 4.38
N SER A 38 15.80 -0.02 4.56
CA SER A 38 16.74 -0.17 5.67
C SER A 38 16.67 1.05 6.58
N ILE A 39 16.55 0.82 7.89
CA ILE A 39 16.63 1.83 8.94
C ILE A 39 17.87 1.53 9.76
N ASN A 40 18.87 2.40 9.68
CA ASN A 40 20.14 2.26 10.39
C ASN A 40 20.24 3.31 11.49
N VAL A 41 20.48 2.88 12.73
CA VAL A 41 20.78 3.79 13.84
C VAL A 41 22.28 3.80 14.06
N VAL A 42 22.90 4.95 13.83
CA VAL A 42 24.36 5.10 13.83
C VAL A 42 24.83 6.13 14.85
N ASP A 43 26.06 6.00 15.32
CA ASP A 43 26.71 6.97 16.19
C ASP A 43 27.25 8.19 15.43
N ALA A 44 27.88 9.12 16.13
CA ALA A 44 28.52 10.31 15.54
C ALA A 44 29.65 9.99 14.54
N SER A 45 30.19 8.75 14.55
CA SER A 45 31.19 8.26 13.60
C SER A 45 30.58 7.52 12.41
N GLY A 46 29.25 7.42 12.34
CA GLY A 46 28.52 6.71 11.30
C GLY A 46 28.50 5.19 11.46
N LYS A 47 28.90 4.66 12.62
CA LYS A 47 28.88 3.20 12.87
C LYS A 47 27.55 2.77 13.47
N PRO A 48 26.98 1.60 13.07
CA PRO A 48 25.78 1.07 13.69
C PRO A 48 25.92 0.89 15.20
N VAL A 49 24.89 1.29 15.96
CA VAL A 49 24.86 1.16 17.41
C VAL A 49 24.20 -0.17 17.80
N PRO A 50 24.93 -1.15 18.33
CA PRO A 50 24.38 -2.47 18.64
C PRO A 50 23.43 -2.42 19.85
N ASN A 51 22.50 -3.38 19.90
CA ASN A 51 21.51 -3.54 20.97
C ASN A 51 20.70 -2.28 21.28
N ILE A 52 20.44 -1.45 20.27
CA ILE A 52 19.69 -0.22 20.42
C ILE A 52 18.18 -0.50 20.35
N TYR A 53 17.39 0.20 21.16
CA TYR A 53 15.95 0.17 21.06
C TYR A 53 15.49 1.09 19.92
N LEU A 54 14.62 0.58 19.05
CA LEU A 54 13.99 1.32 17.96
C LEU A 54 12.47 1.18 18.06
N LYS A 55 11.79 2.32 17.92
CA LYS A 55 10.36 2.38 17.64
C LYS A 55 10.15 3.24 16.40
N PHE A 56 9.37 2.76 15.44
CA PHE A 56 8.96 3.61 14.34
C PHE A 56 7.50 3.40 13.93
N HIS A 57 6.96 4.44 13.32
CA HIS A 57 5.69 4.43 12.61
C HIS A 57 5.92 4.83 11.17
N LEU A 58 5.46 4.01 10.23
CA LEU A 58 5.36 4.39 8.83
C LEU A 58 3.94 4.86 8.55
N ASP A 59 3.80 6.14 8.23
CA ASP A 59 2.52 6.75 7.87
C ASP A 59 2.46 6.96 6.35
N ALA A 60 1.29 6.68 5.79
CA ALA A 60 0.99 6.90 4.38
C ALA A 60 0.89 8.39 4.03
N PRO A 61 1.02 8.74 2.74
CA PRO A 61 0.84 10.11 2.25
C PRO A 61 -0.48 10.75 2.70
N ARG A 62 -0.44 12.06 2.93
CA ARG A 62 -1.63 12.84 3.30
C ARG A 62 -2.62 12.86 2.14
N LYS A 63 -3.90 12.82 2.49
CA LYS A 63 -5.02 12.95 1.56
C LYS A 63 -4.99 14.29 0.84
N ASN A 64 -5.07 14.26 -0.48
CA ASN A 64 -5.32 15.47 -1.27
C ASN A 64 -6.82 15.83 -1.18
N GLN A 65 -7.14 17.11 -0.94
CA GLN A 65 -8.51 17.56 -0.73
C GLN A 65 -9.39 17.45 -1.99
N LEU A 66 -8.78 17.56 -3.17
CA LEU A 66 -9.50 17.68 -4.44
C LEU A 66 -9.80 16.32 -5.08
N ILE A 67 -8.81 15.42 -5.13
CA ILE A 67 -8.92 14.12 -5.79
C ILE A 67 -8.18 13.10 -4.91
N SER A 68 -8.88 12.04 -4.46
CA SER A 68 -8.26 10.90 -3.79
C SER A 68 -7.29 10.26 -4.77
N THR A 69 -6.05 10.06 -4.37
CA THR A 69 -4.99 9.71 -5.31
C THR A 69 -4.98 8.24 -5.70
N ASP A 70 -5.55 7.34 -4.90
CA ASP A 70 -5.55 5.91 -5.23
C ASP A 70 -6.58 5.06 -4.50
N PHE A 71 -6.80 3.87 -5.05
CA PHE A 71 -7.28 2.69 -4.33
C PHE A 71 -6.09 1.75 -4.13
N PRO A 72 -5.88 1.19 -2.93
CA PRO A 72 -6.76 1.24 -1.76
C PRO A 72 -6.69 2.53 -0.93
N ILE A 73 -7.71 2.76 -0.09
CA ILE A 73 -7.84 3.99 0.71
C ILE A 73 -6.96 3.90 1.96
N VAL A 74 -5.67 4.13 1.76
CA VAL A 74 -4.67 4.16 2.84
C VAL A 74 -4.11 5.57 3.07
N GLU A 75 -4.68 6.58 2.42
CA GLU A 75 -4.24 7.96 2.62
C GLU A 75 -4.42 8.40 4.08
N SER A 76 -3.38 9.01 4.65
CA SER A 76 -3.35 9.51 6.03
C SER A 76 -3.55 8.43 7.11
N THR A 77 -3.38 7.15 6.77
CA THR A 77 -3.36 6.06 7.74
C THR A 77 -1.93 5.73 8.16
N ARG A 78 -1.82 4.95 9.24
CA ARG A 78 -0.58 4.28 9.61
C ARG A 78 -0.52 2.93 8.91
N LEU A 79 0.59 2.63 8.26
CA LEU A 79 0.78 1.37 7.54
C LEU A 79 1.40 0.29 8.42
N MET A 80 2.38 0.68 9.25
CA MET A 80 3.04 -0.26 10.15
C MET A 80 3.62 0.44 11.38
N THR A 81 3.78 -0.34 12.44
CA THR A 81 4.51 0.03 13.65
C THR A 81 5.41 -1.12 14.06
N PHE A 82 6.67 -0.77 14.32
CA PHE A 82 7.64 -1.66 14.94
C PHE A 82 8.09 -1.05 16.27
N GLU A 83 8.33 -1.92 17.23
CA GLU A 83 8.92 -1.59 18.52
C GLU A 83 9.78 -2.78 18.95
N GLY A 84 11.08 -2.58 19.11
CA GLY A 84 11.98 -3.69 19.45
C GLY A 84 13.44 -3.29 19.61
N VAL A 85 14.26 -4.25 20.02
CA VAL A 85 15.72 -4.09 20.13
C VAL A 85 16.35 -4.56 18.82
N LEU A 86 17.32 -3.78 18.32
CA LEU A 86 18.11 -4.09 17.13
C LEU A 86 19.50 -4.56 17.58
N PRO A 87 19.81 -5.87 17.51
CA PRO A 87 21.12 -6.38 17.93
C PRO A 87 22.28 -5.73 17.18
N GLU A 88 22.08 -5.45 15.89
CA GLU A 88 23.09 -4.95 14.96
C GLU A 88 22.94 -3.45 14.66
N GLY A 89 21.96 -2.77 15.27
CA GLY A 89 21.69 -1.34 15.03
C GLY A 89 20.96 -1.04 13.73
N ASN A 90 20.60 -2.05 12.94
CA ASN A 90 19.83 -1.93 11.71
C ASN A 90 18.52 -2.73 11.77
N TYR A 91 17.51 -2.22 11.06
CA TYR A 91 16.25 -2.89 10.81
C TYR A 91 15.96 -2.86 9.32
N GLU A 92 15.62 -4.02 8.74
CA GLU A 92 15.31 -4.13 7.32
C GLU A 92 13.94 -4.77 7.11
N PHE A 93 13.22 -4.27 6.13
CA PHE A 93 11.98 -4.88 5.64
C PHE A 93 11.83 -4.66 4.14
N GLU A 94 11.12 -5.55 3.48
CA GLU A 94 10.68 -5.39 2.09
C GLU A 94 9.18 -5.17 2.08
N TYR A 95 8.68 -4.23 1.28
CA TYR A 95 7.28 -3.84 1.27
C TYR A 95 6.84 -3.30 -0.10
N ILE A 96 5.61 -3.61 -0.50
CA ILE A 96 4.95 -2.93 -1.62
C ILE A 96 4.30 -1.66 -1.08
N TYR A 97 4.77 -0.50 -1.52
CA TYR A 97 4.18 0.77 -1.15
C TYR A 97 2.87 0.99 -1.93
N PRO A 98 1.72 1.08 -1.26
CA PRO A 98 0.42 0.95 -1.94
C PRO A 98 0.03 2.14 -2.79
N ILE A 99 0.52 3.35 -2.49
CA ILE A 99 0.10 4.58 -3.18
C ILE A 99 1.28 5.53 -3.41
N ARG A 100 1.16 6.44 -4.37
CA ARG A 100 2.16 7.51 -4.53
C ARG A 100 2.10 8.54 -3.40
N GLY A 101 3.18 9.30 -3.25
CA GLY A 101 3.20 10.52 -2.43
C GLY A 101 4.32 10.53 -1.38
N ARG A 102 4.23 11.47 -0.43
CA ARG A 102 5.25 11.64 0.62
C ARG A 102 4.92 10.76 1.84
N TYR A 103 5.66 9.69 1.99
CA TYR A 103 5.65 8.81 3.15
C TYR A 103 6.42 9.44 4.31
N SER A 104 6.07 9.07 5.53
CA SER A 104 6.77 9.59 6.70
C SER A 104 7.04 8.53 7.76
N PHE A 105 8.26 8.54 8.28
CA PHE A 105 8.72 7.72 9.38
C PHE A 105 8.81 8.57 10.63
N SER A 106 7.99 8.29 11.64
CA SER A 106 8.17 8.86 12.98
C SER A 106 9.04 7.88 13.77
N VAL A 107 10.29 8.24 14.04
CA VAL A 107 11.30 7.34 14.63
C VAL A 107 11.70 7.81 16.02
N GLU A 108 11.76 6.87 16.95
CA GLU A 108 12.29 7.02 18.30
C GLU A 108 13.37 5.96 18.52
N ALA A 109 14.57 6.36 18.95
CA ALA A 109 15.66 5.44 19.22
C ALA A 109 16.42 5.83 20.50
N GLY A 110 16.98 4.83 21.17
CA GLY A 110 17.67 5.01 22.44
C GLY A 110 18.27 3.72 22.99
N MET A 111 19.09 3.80 24.03
CA MET A 111 19.74 2.61 24.61
C MET A 111 18.73 1.61 25.18
N ASN A 112 17.57 2.10 25.59
CA ASN A 112 16.42 1.30 26.02
C ASN A 112 15.14 2.14 25.88
N LYS A 113 14.00 1.52 26.16
CA LYS A 113 12.67 2.16 26.04
C LYS A 113 12.49 3.39 26.96
N SER A 114 13.17 3.44 28.10
CA SER A 114 13.11 4.58 29.04
C SER A 114 14.12 5.70 28.73
N ASP A 115 15.11 5.44 27.87
CA ASP A 115 16.21 6.33 27.54
C ASP A 115 16.23 6.63 26.03
N ILE A 116 15.15 7.25 25.55
CA ILE A 116 15.01 7.68 24.16
C ILE A 116 15.76 9.00 23.96
N SER A 117 16.89 8.93 23.26
CA SER A 117 17.76 10.08 22.98
C SER A 117 17.60 10.65 21.57
N PHE A 118 16.94 9.92 20.67
CA PHE A 118 16.60 10.37 19.32
C PHE A 118 15.09 10.32 19.10
N LYS A 119 14.52 11.42 18.59
CA LYS A 119 13.12 11.50 18.17
C LYS A 119 12.97 12.43 16.98
N ASN A 120 12.71 11.87 15.80
CA ASN A 120 12.58 12.68 14.60
C ASN A 120 11.55 12.10 13.61
N LYS A 121 11.13 12.94 12.67
CA LYS A 121 10.28 12.57 11.56
C LYS A 121 11.06 12.67 10.26
N LEU A 122 11.28 11.52 9.63
CA LEU A 122 11.94 11.38 8.35
C LEU A 122 10.88 11.19 7.26
N SER A 123 11.19 11.50 6.01
CA SER A 123 10.23 11.35 4.92
C SER A 123 10.92 11.15 3.59
N PHE A 124 10.25 10.41 2.70
CA PHE A 124 10.62 10.32 1.29
C PHE A 124 9.37 10.34 0.42
N SER A 125 9.56 10.59 -0.87
CA SER A 125 8.47 10.70 -1.83
C SER A 125 8.57 9.62 -2.89
N ILE A 126 7.46 8.92 -3.11
CA ILE A 126 7.27 7.99 -4.23
C ILE A 126 6.49 8.74 -5.33
N SER A 127 7.01 8.71 -6.55
CA SER A 127 6.34 9.31 -7.70
C SER A 127 5.32 8.37 -8.33
N GLU A 128 4.33 8.97 -8.99
CA GLU A 128 3.39 8.25 -9.84
C GLU A 128 4.10 7.49 -10.97
N ASN A 129 3.56 6.33 -11.33
CA ASN A 129 3.98 5.63 -12.53
C ASN A 129 3.76 6.49 -13.79
N ALA A 130 4.81 6.69 -14.59
CA ALA A 130 4.71 7.49 -15.80
C ALA A 130 3.70 6.90 -16.80
N SER A 131 3.58 5.57 -16.88
CA SER A 131 2.65 4.90 -17.78
C SER A 131 1.19 5.15 -17.40
N GLU A 132 0.86 5.15 -16.10
CA GLU A 132 -0.49 5.42 -15.60
C GLU A 132 -0.93 6.85 -15.91
N ARG A 133 -0.04 7.84 -15.77
CA ARG A 133 -0.34 9.23 -16.16
C ARG A 133 -0.64 9.34 -17.65
N VAL A 134 0.15 8.67 -18.48
CA VAL A 134 -0.06 8.67 -19.93
C VAL A 134 -1.40 8.00 -20.27
N ASN A 135 -1.68 6.84 -19.69
CA ASN A 135 -2.96 6.13 -19.88
C ASN A 135 -4.16 6.98 -19.45
N PHE A 136 -4.04 7.67 -18.31
CA PHE A 136 -5.07 8.59 -17.83
C PHE A 136 -5.28 9.76 -18.79
N ILE A 137 -4.22 10.41 -19.29
CA ILE A 137 -4.33 11.50 -20.27
C ILE A 137 -4.99 11.01 -21.57
N ILE A 138 -4.61 9.83 -22.07
CA ILE A 138 -5.21 9.23 -23.26
C ILE A 138 -6.71 8.99 -23.04
N PHE A 139 -7.08 8.44 -21.89
CA PHE A 139 -8.48 8.20 -21.52
C PHE A 139 -9.29 9.50 -21.48
N ILE A 140 -8.77 10.55 -20.84
CA ILE A 140 -9.41 11.87 -20.82
C ILE A 140 -9.53 12.46 -22.22
N GLY A 141 -8.50 12.33 -23.06
CA GLY A 141 -8.54 12.74 -24.46
C GLY A 141 -9.64 12.02 -25.25
N PHE A 142 -9.80 10.71 -25.05
CA PHE A 142 -10.86 9.93 -25.68
C PHE A 142 -12.26 10.41 -25.26
N LEU A 143 -12.49 10.64 -23.96
CA LEU A 143 -13.77 11.16 -23.46
C LEU A 143 -14.09 12.54 -24.03
N LEU A 144 -13.08 13.40 -24.18
CA LEU A 144 -13.26 14.72 -24.79
C LEU A 144 -13.65 14.61 -26.27
N VAL A 145 -12.98 13.75 -27.04
CA VAL A 145 -13.32 13.49 -28.46
C VAL A 145 -14.72 12.93 -28.59
N LEU A 146 -15.10 11.97 -27.73
CA LEU A 146 -16.44 11.41 -27.68
C LEU A 146 -17.49 12.52 -27.45
N GLY A 147 -17.23 13.42 -26.50
CA GLY A 147 -18.06 14.60 -26.27
C GLY A 147 -18.16 15.51 -27.50
N ILE A 148 -17.04 15.78 -28.19
CA ILE A 148 -17.07 16.61 -29.42
C ILE A 148 -17.96 15.97 -30.49
N VAL A 149 -17.85 14.67 -30.71
CA VAL A 149 -18.66 13.94 -31.69
C VAL A 149 -20.14 14.02 -31.33
N THR A 150 -20.50 13.77 -30.07
CA THR A 150 -21.90 13.85 -29.62
C THR A 150 -22.45 15.26 -29.77
N GLY A 151 -21.66 16.29 -29.43
CA GLY A 151 -22.01 17.70 -29.62
C GLY A 151 -22.28 18.07 -31.09
N VAL A 152 -21.45 17.60 -32.02
CA VAL A 152 -21.64 17.83 -33.46
C VAL A 152 -22.92 17.15 -33.97
N ILE A 153 -23.16 15.89 -33.59
CA ILE A 153 -24.36 15.14 -33.97
C ILE A 153 -25.61 15.82 -33.41
N ALA A 154 -25.55 16.22 -32.14
CA ALA A 154 -26.62 16.95 -31.46
C ALA A 154 -26.95 18.26 -32.18
N GLY A 155 -25.95 19.03 -32.60
CA GLY A 155 -26.14 20.29 -33.30
C GLY A 155 -26.74 20.17 -34.70
N LYS A 156 -26.68 18.98 -35.33
CA LYS A 156 -27.35 18.71 -36.63
C LYS A 156 -28.84 18.42 -36.46
N SER A 157 -29.25 17.85 -35.32
CA SER A 157 -30.65 17.52 -35.05
C SER A 157 -31.43 18.76 -34.60
N ARG A 158 -32.41 19.20 -35.40
CA ARG A 158 -33.36 20.27 -35.00
C ARG A 158 -34.36 19.86 -33.89
N ARG A 159 -34.31 18.62 -33.39
CA ARG A 159 -35.19 18.10 -32.33
C ARG A 159 -34.43 17.92 -31.02
N LEU A 160 -35.09 18.25 -29.90
CA LEU A 160 -34.65 18.14 -28.49
C LEU A 160 -34.13 16.74 -28.05
N THR A 161 -34.07 15.75 -28.94
CA THR A 161 -33.54 14.39 -28.68
C THR A 161 -32.05 14.39 -28.29
N SER A 162 -31.33 15.49 -28.50
CA SER A 162 -29.93 15.67 -28.13
C SER A 162 -29.68 15.81 -26.62
N ALA A 163 -30.61 16.41 -25.86
CA ALA A 163 -30.52 16.45 -24.40
C ALA A 163 -30.69 15.05 -23.78
N ALA A 164 -31.52 14.21 -24.40
CA ALA A 164 -31.70 12.82 -23.99
C ALA A 164 -30.45 11.97 -24.22
N ALA A 165 -29.69 12.19 -25.30
CA ALA A 165 -28.45 11.45 -25.58
C ALA A 165 -27.33 11.79 -24.58
N VAL A 166 -27.17 13.06 -24.20
CA VAL A 166 -26.23 13.48 -23.15
C VAL A 166 -26.67 12.92 -21.79
N MET A 167 -27.97 12.93 -21.48
CA MET A 167 -28.51 12.29 -20.28
C MET A 167 -28.35 10.77 -20.29
N LEU A 168 -28.40 10.10 -21.44
CA LEU A 168 -28.19 8.66 -21.57
C LEU A 168 -26.73 8.26 -21.36
N ILE A 169 -25.77 9.05 -21.86
CA ILE A 169 -24.35 8.84 -21.60
C ILE A 169 -24.02 9.12 -20.13
N ALA A 170 -24.57 10.20 -19.56
CA ALA A 170 -24.45 10.47 -18.13
C ALA A 170 -25.08 9.36 -17.28
N ALA A 171 -26.27 8.87 -17.67
CA ALA A 171 -26.93 7.74 -17.01
C ALA A 171 -26.12 6.45 -17.15
N ALA A 172 -25.57 6.13 -18.32
CA ALA A 172 -24.73 4.95 -18.53
C ALA A 172 -23.44 5.00 -17.69
N LEU A 173 -22.81 6.17 -17.56
CA LEU A 173 -21.68 6.39 -16.65
C LEU A 173 -22.09 6.26 -15.17
N LEU A 174 -23.29 6.73 -14.80
CA LEU A 174 -23.83 6.61 -13.44
C LEU A 174 -24.21 5.14 -13.09
N PHE A 175 -24.80 4.40 -14.02
CA PHE A 175 -25.17 2.98 -13.85
C PHE A 175 -23.93 2.06 -13.87
N GLY A 176 -22.90 2.38 -14.67
CA GLY A 176 -21.61 1.69 -14.61
C GLY A 176 -20.88 1.89 -13.27
N ALA A 177 -21.10 3.01 -12.58
CA ALA A 177 -20.48 3.32 -11.28
C ALA A 177 -21.21 2.69 -10.07
N SER A 178 -22.45 2.22 -10.23
CA SER A 178 -23.30 1.71 -9.14
C SER A 178 -23.30 0.18 -9.00
N GLY A 179 -22.70 -0.55 -9.93
CA GLY A 179 -22.85 -2.02 -10.03
C GLY A 179 -21.61 -2.88 -9.78
N SER A 180 -20.43 -2.32 -9.49
CA SER A 180 -19.30 -3.15 -9.06
C SER A 180 -19.04 -2.92 -7.59
N ASP A 181 -19.30 -3.95 -6.79
CA ASP A 181 -18.31 -4.35 -5.79
C ASP A 181 -16.99 -4.39 -6.57
N ALA A 182 -16.19 -3.34 -6.42
CA ALA A 182 -14.89 -3.28 -7.05
C ALA A 182 -14.06 -4.35 -6.35
N TYR A 183 -14.15 -5.57 -6.85
CA TYR A 183 -13.12 -6.58 -6.67
C TYR A 183 -11.86 -5.93 -7.21
N ALA A 184 -11.03 -5.44 -6.29
CA ALA A 184 -9.65 -5.11 -6.60
C ALA A 184 -9.06 -6.38 -7.22
N HIS A 185 -8.74 -6.31 -8.51
CA HIS A 185 -8.01 -7.30 -9.31
C HIS A 185 -8.40 -8.78 -9.13
N GLY A 186 -9.43 -9.22 -9.87
CA GLY A 186 -9.62 -10.64 -10.19
C GLY A 186 -9.76 -10.82 -11.71
N HIS A 187 -8.64 -10.85 -12.44
CA HIS A 187 -8.66 -11.21 -13.86
C HIS A 187 -8.95 -12.70 -14.01
N GLY A 188 -10.20 -13.02 -14.35
CA GLY A 188 -10.54 -14.25 -15.06
C GLY A 188 -11.24 -15.31 -14.22
N ASN A 189 -12.34 -15.82 -14.78
CA ASN A 189 -13.10 -16.98 -14.33
C ASN A 189 -12.26 -18.27 -14.34
N VAL A 190 -11.29 -18.39 -13.45
CA VAL A 190 -10.67 -19.65 -13.09
C VAL A 190 -11.00 -19.88 -11.63
N LYS A 191 -12.18 -20.48 -11.39
CA LYS A 191 -12.45 -21.17 -10.12
C LYS A 191 -11.58 -22.43 -10.06
N GLU A 192 -10.26 -22.29 -10.16
CA GLU A 192 -9.39 -23.26 -9.53
C GLU A 192 -9.50 -22.95 -8.05
N SER A 193 -10.27 -23.81 -7.37
CA SER A 193 -10.15 -23.98 -5.94
C SER A 193 -8.66 -24.29 -5.67
N HIS A 194 -7.87 -23.25 -5.43
CA HIS A 194 -6.63 -23.42 -4.67
C HIS A 194 -7.08 -24.08 -3.38
N LYS A 195 -6.82 -25.39 -3.28
CA LYS A 195 -7.04 -26.15 -2.06
C LYS A 195 -6.35 -25.36 -0.97
N LYS A 196 -7.16 -24.77 -0.07
CA LYS A 196 -6.71 -24.04 1.12
C LYS A 196 -5.57 -24.87 1.71
N PRO A 197 -4.30 -24.41 1.66
CA PRO A 197 -3.22 -25.20 2.20
C PRO A 197 -3.58 -25.45 3.66
N ALA A 198 -3.71 -26.72 4.03
CA ALA A 198 -3.86 -27.07 5.44
C ALA A 198 -2.66 -26.41 6.15
N ALA A 199 -2.92 -25.72 7.27
CA ALA A 199 -1.87 -25.10 8.05
C ALA A 199 -0.77 -26.14 8.30
N ALA A 200 0.34 -26.01 7.58
CA ALA A 200 1.45 -26.93 7.70
C ALA A 200 2.33 -26.36 8.80
N ASP A 201 2.19 -26.94 9.98
CA ASP A 201 3.14 -26.75 11.06
C ASP A 201 4.35 -27.62 10.73
N HIS A 202 5.48 -26.99 10.46
CA HIS A 202 6.77 -27.67 10.36
C HIS A 202 7.53 -27.33 11.65
N SER A 203 7.11 -27.99 12.71
CA SER A 203 7.84 -28.02 13.98
C SER A 203 8.96 -29.04 13.85
N ASP A 204 10.21 -28.55 13.84
CA ASP A 204 11.37 -29.39 14.08
C ASP A 204 11.35 -29.74 15.58
N ASN A 205 11.59 -31.00 15.94
CA ASN A 205 11.21 -31.68 17.21
C ASN A 205 11.58 -31.01 18.56
N ASN A 206 12.20 -29.83 18.57
CA ASN A 206 12.78 -29.20 19.73
C ASN A 206 12.05 -27.94 20.22
N PHE A 207 11.16 -27.31 19.44
CA PHE A 207 10.33 -26.20 19.93
C PHE A 207 9.10 -25.90 19.08
N ASN A 208 8.10 -25.26 19.70
CA ASN A 208 6.82 -24.89 19.10
C ASN A 208 6.78 -23.40 18.72
N LEU A 209 6.14 -23.11 17.59
CA LEU A 209 5.91 -21.76 17.08
C LEU A 209 4.43 -21.45 17.16
N SER A 210 4.07 -20.28 17.69
CA SER A 210 2.68 -19.82 17.67
C SER A 210 2.56 -18.41 17.10
N PHE A 211 1.45 -18.21 16.39
CA PHE A 211 1.06 -16.96 15.77
C PHE A 211 -0.36 -16.61 16.20
N ALA A 212 -0.56 -15.37 16.62
CA ALA A 212 -1.88 -14.81 16.86
C ALA A 212 -1.99 -13.45 16.18
N MET A 213 -3.20 -13.12 15.72
CA MET A 213 -3.53 -11.80 15.20
C MET A 213 -4.67 -11.20 16.02
N ASN A 214 -4.59 -9.89 16.28
CA ASN A 214 -5.67 -9.13 16.87
C ASN A 214 -5.98 -7.88 16.02
N PRO A 215 -7.20 -7.72 15.48
CA PRO A 215 -8.32 -8.69 15.51
C PRO A 215 -7.99 -10.01 14.80
N GLY A 216 -8.76 -11.08 15.04
CA GLY A 216 -8.48 -12.42 14.48
C GLY A 216 -8.56 -12.53 12.95
N SER A 217 -9.11 -11.51 12.29
CA SER A 217 -9.17 -11.31 10.83
C SER A 217 -8.70 -9.89 10.50
N GLY A 218 -8.24 -9.67 9.28
CA GLY A 218 -7.83 -8.35 8.82
C GLY A 218 -9.01 -7.54 8.29
N ARG A 219 -8.84 -6.21 8.25
CA ARG A 219 -9.71 -5.30 7.50
C ARG A 219 -8.87 -4.20 6.88
N VAL A 220 -9.14 -3.87 5.61
CA VAL A 220 -8.41 -2.81 4.89
C VAL A 220 -8.45 -1.52 5.67
N GLY A 221 -7.30 -0.87 5.84
CA GLY A 221 -7.26 0.42 6.53
C GLY A 221 -7.31 0.32 8.06
N GLU A 222 -7.30 -0.88 8.65
CA GLU A 222 -7.22 -1.08 10.11
C GLU A 222 -5.88 -1.71 10.51
N MET A 223 -5.37 -1.35 11.69
CA MET A 223 -4.11 -1.89 12.23
C MET A 223 -4.34 -3.24 12.88
N ASN A 224 -3.52 -4.23 12.51
CA ASN A 224 -3.56 -5.58 13.07
C ASN A 224 -2.28 -5.82 13.86
N THR A 225 -2.42 -6.34 15.08
CA THR A 225 -1.27 -6.75 15.89
C THR A 225 -0.96 -8.20 15.59
N LEU A 226 0.20 -8.46 14.99
CA LEU A 226 0.76 -9.78 14.75
C LEU A 226 1.63 -10.14 15.95
N LEU A 227 1.31 -11.23 16.66
CA LEU A 227 2.04 -11.71 17.82
C LEU A 227 2.72 -13.03 17.49
N PHE A 228 4.01 -13.12 17.79
CA PHE A 228 4.85 -14.28 17.52
C PHE A 228 5.48 -14.79 18.82
N ARG A 229 5.41 -16.10 19.05
CA ARG A 229 6.05 -16.74 20.21
C ARG A 229 6.74 -18.04 19.83
N ALA A 230 7.94 -18.25 20.35
CA ALA A 230 8.66 -19.51 20.28
C ALA A 230 8.77 -20.08 21.69
N THR A 231 8.27 -21.30 21.89
CA THR A 231 8.24 -21.97 23.19
C THR A 231 8.86 -23.37 23.13
N ASP A 232 9.53 -23.80 24.19
CA ASP A 232 9.98 -25.18 24.34
C ASP A 232 8.80 -26.16 24.49
N ASN A 233 9.10 -27.45 24.64
CA ASN A 233 8.08 -28.49 24.84
C ASN A 233 7.32 -28.36 26.18
N ASN A 234 7.80 -27.54 27.11
CA ASN A 234 7.16 -27.24 28.39
C ASN A 234 6.34 -25.94 28.35
N GLY A 235 6.32 -25.23 27.22
CA GLY A 235 5.64 -23.94 27.06
C GLY A 235 6.45 -22.73 27.52
N ASN A 236 7.72 -22.89 27.89
CA ASN A 236 8.58 -21.76 28.26
C ASN A 236 9.06 -21.03 27.01
N LEU A 237 9.07 -19.70 27.02
CA LEU A 237 9.59 -18.91 25.90
C LEU A 237 11.09 -19.17 25.68
N ILE A 238 11.53 -19.15 24.42
CA ILE A 238 12.94 -19.36 24.04
C ILE A 238 13.60 -18.01 23.67
N PRO A 239 14.46 -17.46 24.55
CA PRO A 239 15.16 -16.20 24.32
C PRO A 239 16.00 -16.16 23.04
N GLY A 240 16.23 -14.94 22.54
CA GLY A 240 17.09 -14.72 21.38
C GLY A 240 16.57 -15.29 20.06
N THR A 241 15.26 -15.53 19.96
CA THR A 241 14.64 -16.06 18.74
C THR A 241 14.58 -14.96 17.67
N ARG A 242 14.95 -15.31 16.43
CA ARG A 242 14.74 -14.49 15.24
C ARG A 242 13.56 -15.03 14.43
N PHE A 243 12.58 -14.19 14.15
CA PHE A 243 11.42 -14.52 13.33
C PHE A 243 11.55 -13.90 11.94
N ALA A 244 11.72 -14.70 10.91
CA ALA A 244 11.56 -14.28 9.52
C ALA A 244 10.07 -14.31 9.16
N LEU A 245 9.47 -13.14 9.01
CA LEU A 245 8.07 -12.94 8.66
C LEU A 245 7.96 -12.62 7.18
N LYS A 246 7.04 -13.29 6.49
CA LYS A 246 6.67 -12.99 5.11
C LYS A 246 5.15 -12.99 4.99
N LEU A 247 4.59 -11.94 4.41
CA LEU A 247 3.19 -11.88 4.00
C LEU A 247 3.11 -12.14 2.49
N TRP A 248 2.31 -13.13 2.12
CA TRP A 248 2.11 -13.56 0.74
C TRP A 248 0.67 -13.27 0.32
N HIS A 249 0.50 -12.58 -0.81
CA HIS A 249 -0.81 -12.35 -1.40
C HIS A 249 -1.19 -13.59 -2.20
N ILE A 250 -2.29 -14.26 -1.82
CA ILE A 250 -2.61 -15.59 -2.34
C ILE A 250 -3.06 -15.54 -3.80
N GLU A 251 -3.90 -14.56 -4.16
CA GLU A 251 -4.47 -14.45 -5.51
C GLU A 251 -3.40 -14.14 -6.58
N ASP A 252 -2.54 -13.15 -6.32
CA ASP A 252 -1.43 -12.78 -7.20
C ASP A 252 -0.15 -13.65 -7.07
N ASP A 253 -0.12 -14.62 -6.15
CA ASP A 253 1.05 -15.45 -5.83
C ASP A 253 2.37 -14.66 -5.67
N LYS A 254 2.32 -13.55 -4.91
CA LYS A 254 3.48 -12.64 -4.73
C LYS A 254 3.71 -12.21 -3.28
N PRO A 255 4.95 -11.91 -2.87
CA PRO A 255 5.21 -11.34 -1.54
C PRO A 255 4.78 -9.88 -1.50
N VAL A 256 4.10 -9.47 -0.44
CA VAL A 256 3.73 -8.06 -0.21
C VAL A 256 4.49 -7.43 0.95
N PHE A 257 5.00 -8.25 1.87
CA PHE A 257 5.84 -7.79 2.98
C PHE A 257 6.83 -8.88 3.42
N ARG A 258 8.02 -8.47 3.85
CA ARG A 258 9.01 -9.34 4.50
C ARG A 258 9.81 -8.58 5.54
N THR A 259 10.12 -9.21 6.67
CA THR A 259 11.09 -8.66 7.64
C THR A 259 11.68 -9.76 8.52
N THR A 260 12.72 -9.44 9.28
CA THR A 260 13.23 -10.27 10.38
C THR A 260 13.06 -9.53 11.70
N LEU A 261 12.40 -10.15 12.68
CA LEU A 261 12.16 -9.60 14.01
C LEU A 261 13.03 -10.32 15.03
N PHE A 262 13.67 -9.58 15.92
CA PHE A 262 14.41 -10.15 17.04
C PHE A 262 13.54 -10.15 18.31
N ALA A 263 13.42 -11.30 18.95
CA ALA A 263 12.66 -11.48 20.19
C ALA A 263 13.60 -11.86 21.33
N PRO A 264 14.09 -10.89 22.13
CA PRO A 264 15.03 -11.14 23.22
C PRO A 264 14.52 -12.18 24.21
N ILE A 265 13.22 -12.19 24.46
CA ILE A 265 12.56 -13.10 25.41
C ILE A 265 11.82 -14.26 24.74
N GLY A 266 11.91 -14.43 23.42
CA GLY A 266 11.17 -15.45 22.67
C GLY A 266 9.74 -15.06 22.25
N GLU A 267 9.34 -13.82 22.55
CA GLU A 267 8.09 -13.21 22.10
C GLU A 267 8.36 -11.83 21.47
N THR A 268 7.66 -11.51 20.39
CA THR A 268 7.66 -10.17 19.78
C THR A 268 6.34 -9.92 19.07
N SER A 269 6.04 -8.66 18.80
CA SER A 269 4.89 -8.26 18.00
C SER A 269 5.28 -7.32 16.87
N PHE A 270 4.40 -7.22 15.87
CA PHE A 270 4.51 -6.29 14.76
C PHE A 270 3.11 -5.79 14.43
N ILE A 271 2.93 -4.48 14.25
CA ILE A 271 1.62 -3.94 13.90
C ILE A 271 1.62 -3.58 12.43
N PHE A 272 0.65 -4.10 11.68
CA PHE A 272 0.59 -3.96 10.23
C PHE A 272 -0.85 -3.71 9.75
N GLN A 273 -1.00 -2.85 8.77
CA GLN A 273 -2.26 -2.58 8.08
C GLN A 273 -2.24 -3.25 6.70
N PHE A 274 -3.22 -4.11 6.43
CA PHE A 274 -3.47 -4.61 5.09
C PHE A 274 -4.04 -3.48 4.22
N PHE A 275 -3.55 -3.40 2.99
CA PHE A 275 -3.98 -2.37 2.05
C PHE A 275 -5.03 -2.90 1.07
N ASP A 276 -5.04 -4.18 0.70
CA ASP A 276 -6.10 -4.78 -0.12
C ASP A 276 -7.00 -5.74 0.69
N GLY A 277 -8.10 -6.17 0.08
CA GLY A 277 -9.07 -7.10 0.65
C GLY A 277 -8.86 -8.56 0.26
N ALA A 278 -7.70 -8.93 -0.28
CA ALA A 278 -7.42 -10.30 -0.67
C ALA A 278 -6.98 -11.15 0.53
N GLU A 279 -7.16 -12.46 0.42
CA GLU A 279 -6.60 -13.38 1.41
C GLU A 279 -5.07 -13.37 1.38
N HIS A 280 -4.47 -13.35 2.56
CA HIS A 280 -3.03 -13.36 2.73
C HIS A 280 -2.58 -14.61 3.46
N GLU A 281 -1.38 -15.08 3.16
CA GLU A 281 -0.71 -16.13 3.91
C GLU A 281 0.47 -15.54 4.70
N VAL A 282 0.42 -15.69 6.02
CA VAL A 282 1.56 -15.46 6.91
C VAL A 282 2.45 -16.69 6.85
N ARG A 283 3.67 -16.50 6.35
CA ARG A 283 4.75 -17.49 6.46
C ARG A 283 5.74 -17.00 7.48
N LEU A 284 5.91 -17.79 8.53
CA LEU A 284 6.76 -17.46 9.67
C LEU A 284 7.81 -18.55 9.80
N GLU A 285 9.08 -18.17 9.83
CA GLU A 285 10.17 -19.06 10.20
C GLU A 285 10.86 -18.51 11.45
N ALA A 286 11.07 -19.34 12.45
CA ALA A 286 11.78 -18.99 13.67
C ALA A 286 13.13 -19.72 13.72
N VAL A 287 14.20 -19.02 14.11
CA VAL A 287 15.54 -19.58 14.31
C VAL A 287 16.09 -19.11 15.66
N ASN A 288 16.63 -20.04 16.44
CA ASN A 288 17.26 -19.77 17.74
C ASN A 288 18.40 -20.78 18.02
N SER A 289 18.90 -20.82 19.25
CA SER A 289 19.94 -21.78 19.68
C SER A 289 19.49 -23.24 19.75
N VAL A 290 18.18 -23.49 19.78
CA VAL A 290 17.54 -24.80 19.91
C VAL A 290 17.24 -25.43 18.53
N GLY A 291 16.99 -24.60 17.50
CA GLY A 291 16.78 -25.06 16.13
C GLY A 291 16.07 -24.06 15.22
N LYS A 292 15.39 -24.59 14.20
CA LYS A 292 14.52 -23.84 13.29
C LYS A 292 13.09 -24.42 13.32
N ALA A 293 12.06 -23.58 13.19
CA ALA A 293 10.67 -24.01 13.04
C ALA A 293 9.94 -23.12 12.03
N GLY A 294 8.89 -23.65 11.39
CA GLY A 294 8.12 -22.93 10.38
C GLY A 294 6.62 -23.10 10.57
N LEU A 295 5.86 -22.02 10.34
CA LEU A 295 4.40 -22.00 10.41
C LEU A 295 3.84 -21.23 9.21
N MET A 296 2.75 -21.74 8.65
CA MET A 296 1.96 -21.03 7.64
C MET A 296 0.51 -20.87 8.09
N LYS A 297 -0.04 -19.65 7.95
CA LYS A 297 -1.41 -19.33 8.35
C LYS A 297 -2.06 -18.40 7.34
N VAL A 298 -3.21 -18.82 6.80
CA VAL A 298 -4.07 -17.96 5.97
C VAL A 298 -4.85 -16.99 6.86
N ILE A 299 -4.93 -15.75 6.42
CA ILE A 299 -5.65 -14.63 7.03
C ILE A 299 -6.63 -14.08 5.99
N GLU A 300 -7.89 -14.07 6.38
CA GLU A 300 -8.95 -13.40 5.62
C GLU A 300 -8.90 -11.89 5.94
N VAL A 301 -8.98 -11.06 4.90
CA VAL A 301 -8.96 -9.60 5.02
C VAL A 301 -10.26 -9.06 4.42
N GLU A 302 -11.02 -8.31 5.22
CA GLU A 302 -12.22 -7.65 4.72
C GLU A 302 -11.84 -6.44 3.85
N GLY A 303 -12.16 -6.52 2.56
CA GLY A 303 -12.01 -5.41 1.62
C GLY A 303 -12.99 -4.27 1.90
N ILE A 304 -12.51 -3.03 1.82
CA ILE A 304 -13.36 -1.83 1.89
C ILE A 304 -13.45 -1.19 0.50
N GLY A 305 -14.66 -1.11 -0.03
CA GLY A 305 -14.91 -0.45 -1.30
C GLY A 305 -14.72 1.08 -1.24
N PRO A 306 -14.62 1.75 -2.42
CA PRO A 306 -14.55 3.19 -2.50
C PRO A 306 -15.66 3.92 -1.74
N PRO A 307 -15.38 5.02 -0.98
CA PRO A 307 -16.42 5.77 -0.31
C PRO A 307 -17.29 6.42 -1.36
N MET A 308 -18.59 6.50 -1.10
CA MET A 308 -19.56 7.06 -2.07
C MET A 308 -19.16 8.47 -2.55
N GLY A 309 -18.61 9.29 -1.66
CA GLY A 309 -18.13 10.64 -2.02
C GLY A 309 -17.00 10.65 -3.04
N VAL A 310 -16.10 9.65 -3.04
CA VAL A 310 -15.04 9.52 -4.05
C VAL A 310 -15.66 9.09 -5.38
N LYS A 311 -16.54 8.08 -5.37
CA LYS A 311 -17.27 7.63 -6.57
C LYS A 311 -18.01 8.80 -7.23
N VAL A 312 -18.75 9.59 -6.46
CA VAL A 312 -19.50 10.76 -6.96
C VAL A 312 -18.57 11.82 -7.57
N LYS A 313 -17.48 12.19 -6.89
CA LYS A 313 -16.51 13.17 -7.40
C LYS A 313 -15.88 12.73 -8.71
N THR A 314 -15.43 11.47 -8.79
CA THR A 314 -14.85 10.90 -10.00
C THR A 314 -15.86 10.88 -11.14
N THR A 315 -17.09 10.40 -10.90
CA THR A 315 -18.15 10.40 -11.91
C THR A 315 -18.44 11.81 -12.41
N PHE A 316 -18.56 12.78 -11.50
CA PHE A 316 -18.77 14.19 -11.87
C PHE A 316 -17.65 14.71 -12.76
N PHE A 317 -16.39 14.46 -12.40
CA PHE A 317 -15.22 14.86 -13.19
C PHE A 317 -15.25 14.26 -14.60
N LEU A 318 -15.51 12.95 -14.72
CA LEU A 318 -15.56 12.28 -16.02
C LEU A 318 -16.71 12.79 -16.90
N VAL A 319 -17.90 12.98 -16.33
CA VAL A 319 -19.05 13.57 -17.03
C VAL A 319 -18.75 15.01 -17.47
N PHE A 320 -18.05 15.78 -16.64
CA PHE A 320 -17.69 17.16 -16.94
C PHE A 320 -16.76 17.27 -18.16
N VAL A 321 -15.80 16.35 -18.32
CA VAL A 321 -14.94 16.28 -19.52
C VAL A 321 -15.77 16.05 -20.78
N VAL A 322 -16.71 15.09 -20.77
CA VAL A 322 -17.61 14.82 -21.90
C VAL A 322 -18.51 16.02 -22.20
N PHE A 323 -19.01 16.69 -21.16
CA PHE A 323 -19.82 17.90 -21.28
C PHE A 323 -19.05 19.04 -21.98
N ILE A 324 -17.81 19.30 -21.57
CA ILE A 324 -16.94 20.28 -22.25
C ILE A 324 -16.77 19.91 -23.72
N GLY A 325 -16.46 18.65 -24.02
CA GLY A 325 -16.35 18.18 -25.41
C GLY A 325 -17.63 18.45 -26.21
N SER A 326 -18.79 18.18 -25.61
CA SER A 326 -20.11 18.41 -26.23
C SER A 326 -20.36 19.88 -26.55
N LEU A 327 -20.01 20.81 -25.65
CA LEU A 327 -20.10 22.24 -25.91
C LEU A 327 -19.21 22.69 -27.07
N ILE A 328 -17.98 22.15 -27.14
CA ILE A 328 -17.06 22.40 -28.25
C ILE A 328 -17.67 21.90 -29.57
N GLY A 329 -18.18 20.67 -29.58
CA GLY A 329 -18.82 20.07 -30.77
C GLY A 329 -20.02 20.87 -31.27
N LEU A 330 -20.89 21.33 -30.36
CA LEU A 330 -22.02 22.20 -30.68
C LEU A 330 -21.54 23.54 -31.28
N ARG A 331 -20.51 24.15 -30.70
CA ARG A 331 -19.93 25.40 -31.20
C ARG A 331 -19.38 25.23 -32.61
N ILE A 332 -18.64 24.15 -32.89
CA ILE A 332 -18.14 23.81 -34.24
C ILE A 332 -19.30 23.71 -35.23
N GLN A 333 -20.36 23.00 -34.87
CA GLN A 333 -21.52 22.83 -35.74
C GLN A 333 -22.26 24.16 -35.98
N SER A 334 -22.35 25.03 -34.97
CA SER A 334 -22.96 26.35 -35.11
C SER A 334 -22.22 27.25 -36.11
N PHE A 335 -20.89 27.20 -36.15
CA PHE A 335 -20.10 27.95 -37.13
C PHE A 335 -20.33 27.45 -38.55
N ARG A 336 -20.35 26.12 -38.75
CA ARG A 336 -20.64 25.52 -40.07
C ARG A 336 -22.01 25.91 -40.61
N LEU A 337 -23.02 26.00 -39.74
CA LEU A 337 -24.36 26.41 -40.16
C LEU A 337 -24.42 27.90 -40.55
N LYS A 338 -23.62 28.77 -39.92
CA LYS A 338 -23.51 30.18 -40.29
C LYS A 338 -22.84 30.35 -41.65
N GLU A 339 -21.79 29.59 -41.91
CA GLU A 339 -21.10 29.59 -43.22
C GLU A 339 -22.02 29.10 -44.35
N GLN A 340 -22.89 28.13 -44.09
CA GLN A 340 -23.87 27.65 -45.09
C GLN A 340 -25.01 28.63 -45.36
N ALA A 341 -25.23 29.60 -44.48
CA ALA A 341 -26.31 30.59 -44.58
C ALA A 341 -25.84 31.94 -45.17
N ALA A 342 -24.54 32.16 -45.27
CA ALA A 342 -23.92 33.36 -45.85
C ALA A 342 -23.69 33.17 -47.36
#